data_AF-X1BNG7-F1
#
_entry.id   AF-X1BNG7-F1
#
_cell.length_a   1.000
_cell.length_b   1.000
_cell.length_c   1.000
_cell.angle_alpha   90.00
_cell.angle_beta   90.00
_cell.angle_gamma   90.00
#
_symmetry.space_group_name_H-M   'P 1'
#
loop_
_entity.id
_entity.type
_entity.pdbx_description
1 polymer ?
#
loop_
_entity_poly.entity_id
_entity_poly.type
_entity_poly.pdbx_seq_one_letter_code
_entity_poly.pdbx_strand_id
1 'polypeptide(L)'
;MYNIVFREDPLAELKTASTYQEKLAVVHEVLKKRCPGIDRISIALYDTKTQSLATFLASPYTGSPLRNYEVVLTEGSVLHKIALEATPRIVSDLRVYEDHDTAHSRAIVGHGFASSYT
;
A
#
# COMPACT_ATOMS: atom_id res chain seq x y z
N MET A 1 -36.62 -22.15 17.31
CA MET A 1 -35.31 -22.00 17.96
C MET A 1 -34.45 -21.16 17.03
N TYR A 2 -34.25 -19.88 17.34
CA TYR A 2 -33.44 -19.00 16.48
C TYR A 2 -31.96 -19.29 16.71
N ASN A 3 -31.23 -19.64 15.65
CA ASN A 3 -29.77 -19.68 15.69
C ASN A 3 -29.26 -18.24 15.67
N ILE A 4 -28.75 -17.77 16.81
CA ILE A 4 -28.02 -16.51 16.88
C ILE A 4 -26.62 -16.78 16.32
N VAL A 5 -26.33 -16.25 15.14
CA VAL A 5 -24.97 -16.24 14.58
C VAL A 5 -24.30 -14.97 15.06
N PHE A 6 -23.29 -15.10 15.92
CA PHE A 6 -22.41 -13.97 16.22
C PHE A 6 -21.56 -13.69 14.98
N ARG A 7 -21.65 -12.47 14.46
CA ARG A 7 -20.79 -12.04 13.36
C ARG A 7 -19.38 -11.88 13.92
N GLU A 8 -18.46 -12.74 13.50
CA GLU A 8 -17.05 -12.57 13.81
C GLU A 8 -16.56 -11.22 13.25
N ASP A 9 -15.89 -10.44 14.09
CA ASP A 9 -15.19 -9.22 13.68
C ASP A 9 -13.90 -9.65 12.96
N PRO A 10 -13.81 -9.50 11.62
CA PRO A 10 -12.63 -9.96 10.87
C PRO A 10 -11.36 -9.20 11.27
N LEU A 11 -11.49 -8.06 11.96
CA LEU A 11 -10.36 -7.24 12.41
C LEU A 11 -10.07 -7.41 13.91
N ALA A 12 -10.67 -8.41 14.58
CA ALA A 12 -10.46 -8.64 16.01
C ALA A 12 -8.96 -8.76 16.37
N GLU A 13 -8.16 -9.39 15.51
CA GLU A 13 -6.71 -9.58 15.68
C GLU A 13 -5.90 -8.28 15.66
N LEU A 14 -6.45 -7.16 15.15
CA LEU A 14 -5.77 -5.85 15.24
C LEU A 14 -5.51 -5.42 16.67
N LYS A 15 -6.35 -5.87 17.63
CA LYS A 15 -6.24 -5.51 19.05
C LYS A 15 -5.09 -6.23 19.74
N THR A 16 -4.71 -7.42 19.26
CA THR A 16 -3.68 -8.27 19.86
C THR A 16 -2.33 -8.20 19.13
N ALA A 17 -2.31 -7.70 17.89
CA ALA A 17 -1.09 -7.44 17.15
C ALA A 17 -0.20 -6.43 17.90
N SER A 18 1.06 -6.81 18.13
CA SER A 18 2.03 -6.09 18.96
C SER A 18 2.79 -5.02 18.19
N THR A 19 2.89 -5.14 16.86
CA THR A 19 3.57 -4.18 15.99
C THR A 19 2.65 -3.60 14.90
N TYR A 20 2.99 -2.42 14.36
CA TYR A 20 2.26 -1.88 13.21
C TYR A 20 2.37 -2.76 11.96
N GLN A 21 3.50 -3.45 11.80
CA GLN A 21 3.69 -4.40 10.69
C GLN A 21 2.75 -5.60 10.80
N GLU A 22 2.58 -6.15 12.00
CA GLU A 22 1.59 -7.21 12.27
C GLU A 22 0.16 -6.71 12.05
N LYS A 23 -0.17 -5.49 12.49
CA LYS A 23 -1.47 -4.87 12.22
C LYS A 23 -1.74 -4.73 10.73
N LEU A 24 -0.75 -4.27 9.95
CA LEU A 24 -0.88 -4.17 8.50
C LEU A 24 -1.07 -5.55 7.86
N ALA A 25 -0.38 -6.59 8.36
CA ALA A 25 -0.58 -7.96 7.89
C ALA A 25 -2.01 -8.45 8.14
N VAL A 26 -2.58 -8.21 9.32
CA VAL A 26 -3.99 -8.53 9.63
C VAL A 26 -4.94 -7.81 8.66
N VAL A 27 -4.76 -6.51 8.42
CA VAL A 27 -5.59 -5.77 7.44
C VAL A 27 -5.46 -6.38 6.05
N HIS A 28 -4.24 -6.71 5.63
CA HIS A 28 -3.98 -7.28 4.31
C HIS A 28 -4.71 -8.62 4.11
N GLU A 29 -4.62 -9.52 5.09
CA GLU A 29 -5.30 -10.83 5.01
C GLU A 29 -6.83 -10.69 4.95
N VAL A 30 -7.41 -9.75 5.70
CA VAL A 30 -8.85 -9.47 5.65
C VAL A 30 -9.26 -8.89 4.30
N LEU A 31 -8.48 -7.97 3.75
CA LEU A 31 -8.72 -7.41 2.42
C LEU A 31 -8.60 -8.48 1.33
N LYS A 32 -7.58 -9.33 1.40
CA LYS A 32 -7.34 -10.39 0.43
C LYS A 32 -8.46 -11.43 0.38
N LYS A 33 -9.09 -11.75 1.52
CA LYS A 33 -10.29 -12.60 1.58
C LYS A 33 -11.48 -12.03 0.80
N ARG A 34 -11.58 -10.69 0.68
CA ARG A 34 -12.66 -10.00 -0.04
C ARG A 34 -12.29 -9.67 -1.49
N CYS A 35 -11.02 -9.34 -1.71
CA CYS A 35 -10.46 -8.92 -2.98
C CYS A 35 -9.15 -9.69 -3.19
N PRO A 36 -9.21 -10.91 -3.74
CA PRO A 36 -8.03 -11.76 -3.92
C PRO A 36 -6.91 -11.14 -4.78
N GLY A 37 -7.26 -10.16 -5.63
CA GLY A 37 -6.31 -9.42 -6.47
C GLY A 37 -5.52 -8.31 -5.74
N ILE A 38 -5.69 -8.14 -4.43
CA ILE A 38 -4.80 -7.28 -3.64
C ILE A 38 -3.54 -8.10 -3.30
N ASP A 39 -2.48 -7.87 -4.07
CA ASP A 39 -1.21 -8.55 -3.88
C ASP A 39 -0.34 -7.91 -2.80
N ARG A 40 -0.46 -6.59 -2.63
CA ARG A 40 0.35 -5.80 -1.70
C ARG A 40 -0.42 -4.58 -1.20
N ILE A 41 -0.29 -4.29 0.09
CA ILE A 41 -0.63 -2.98 0.68
C ILE A 41 0.59 -2.38 1.37
N SER A 42 0.66 -1.05 1.45
CA SER A 42 1.75 -0.36 2.14
C SER A 42 1.28 0.93 2.77
N ILE A 43 1.97 1.34 3.84
CA ILE A 43 1.83 2.66 4.45
C ILE A 43 3.10 3.44 4.12
N ALA A 44 2.94 4.62 3.54
CA ALA A 44 4.01 5.57 3.31
C ALA A 44 3.87 6.77 4.26
N LEU A 45 5.00 7.33 4.66
CA LEU A 45 5.06 8.55 5.48
C LEU A 45 5.57 9.69 4.60
N TYR A 46 4.89 10.83 4.68
CA TYR A 46 5.27 12.06 4.00
C TYR A 46 5.76 13.09 5.01
N ASP A 47 6.98 13.60 4.82
CA ASP A 47 7.54 14.72 5.57
C ASP A 47 7.37 16.01 4.77
N THR A 48 6.53 16.92 5.27
CA THR A 48 6.23 18.20 4.61
C THR A 48 7.42 19.16 4.58
N LYS A 49 8.41 19.00 5.46
CA LYS A 49 9.60 19.88 5.50
C LYS A 49 10.60 19.54 4.40
N THR A 50 10.80 18.25 4.16
CA THR A 50 11.76 17.74 3.17
C THR A 50 11.09 17.34 1.86
N GLN A 51 9.76 17.35 1.81
CA GLN A 51 8.93 16.80 0.73
C GLN A 51 9.22 15.32 0.45
N SER A 52 9.79 14.61 1.43
CA SER A 52 10.16 13.21 1.27
C SER A 52 8.98 12.27 1.54
N LEU A 53 8.80 11.29 0.67
CA LEU A 53 7.86 10.19 0.81
C LEU A 53 8.65 8.88 0.97
N ALA A 54 8.50 8.23 2.12
CA ALA A 54 9.17 6.97 2.44
C ALA A 54 8.17 5.83 2.67
N THR A 55 8.46 4.64 2.15
CA THR A 55 7.70 3.44 2.47
C THR A 55 8.01 3.01 3.91
N PHE A 56 7.02 3.10 4.80
CA PHE A 56 7.18 2.78 6.22
C PHE A 56 6.84 1.33 6.53
N LEU A 57 5.74 0.81 5.97
CA LEU A 57 5.29 -0.56 6.16
C LEU A 57 4.80 -1.16 4.84
N ALA A 58 4.93 -2.47 4.67
CA ALA A 58 4.38 -3.18 3.53
C ALA A 58 3.94 -4.59 3.90
N SER A 59 2.83 -5.06 3.32
CA SER A 59 2.37 -6.44 3.42
C SER A 59 2.09 -6.97 2.00
N PRO A 60 2.68 -8.10 1.57
CA PRO A 60 3.68 -8.86 2.31
C PRO A 60 4.97 -8.05 2.47
N TYR A 61 5.68 -8.29 3.57
CA TYR A 61 6.98 -7.67 3.82
C TYR A 61 8.07 -8.35 2.99
N THR A 62 8.09 -9.68 3.01
CA THR A 62 9.01 -10.49 2.21
C THR A 62 8.66 -10.38 0.72
N GLY A 63 9.65 -10.15 -0.12
CA GLY A 63 9.47 -10.00 -1.58
C GLY A 63 8.96 -8.64 -2.03
N SER A 64 8.54 -7.74 -1.12
CA SER A 64 8.06 -6.41 -1.49
C SER A 64 9.15 -5.59 -2.21
N PRO A 65 8.89 -5.00 -3.39
CA PRO A 65 9.95 -4.45 -4.23
C PRO A 65 10.37 -3.02 -3.85
N LEU A 66 9.65 -2.38 -2.92
CA LEU A 66 9.85 -1.00 -2.48
C LEU A 66 10.25 -0.92 -0.99
N ARG A 67 11.01 -1.89 -0.49
CA ARG A 67 11.51 -1.85 0.89
C ARG A 67 12.53 -0.73 1.04
N ASN A 68 12.35 0.12 2.05
CA ASN A 68 13.19 1.30 2.31
C ASN A 68 13.27 2.26 1.12
N TYR A 69 12.27 2.26 0.23
CA TYR A 69 12.20 3.21 -0.87
C TYR A 69 11.78 4.58 -0.34
N GLU A 70 12.54 5.59 -0.72
CA GLU A 70 12.32 6.99 -0.38
C GLU A 70 12.50 7.86 -1.63
N VAL A 71 11.65 8.88 -1.78
CA VAL A 71 11.73 9.81 -2.89
C VAL A 71 11.28 11.20 -2.45
N VAL A 72 11.96 12.23 -2.94
CA VAL A 72 11.52 13.63 -2.80
C VAL A 72 10.46 13.91 -3.86
N LEU A 73 9.29 14.37 -3.43
CA LEU A 73 8.19 14.67 -4.33
C LEU A 73 8.39 16.04 -4.97
N THR A 74 8.39 16.10 -6.30
CA THR A 74 8.34 17.38 -7.01
C THR A 74 7.00 18.08 -6.72
N GLU A 75 7.06 19.39 -6.46
CA GLU A 75 5.87 20.21 -6.29
C GLU A 75 4.93 20.07 -7.51
N GLY A 76 3.64 19.90 -7.24
CA GLY A 76 2.62 19.70 -8.27
C GLY A 76 2.57 18.30 -8.90
N SER A 77 3.50 17.39 -8.56
CA SER A 77 3.42 15.98 -8.95
C SER A 77 2.16 15.32 -8.39
N VAL A 78 1.73 14.20 -9.00
CA VAL A 78 0.50 13.53 -8.56
C VAL A 78 0.61 13.06 -7.10
N LEU A 79 1.73 12.43 -6.72
CA LEU A 79 1.94 11.99 -5.33
C LEU A 79 1.99 13.18 -4.35
N HIS A 80 2.52 14.33 -4.76
CA HIS A 80 2.49 15.54 -3.94
C HIS A 80 1.06 16.00 -3.67
N LYS A 81 0.18 15.97 -4.68
CA LYS A 81 -1.24 16.30 -4.52
C LYS A 81 -1.97 15.32 -3.62
N ILE A 82 -1.75 14.00 -3.78
CA ILE A 82 -2.33 12.98 -2.90
C ILE A 82 -1.94 13.24 -1.44
N ALA A 83 -0.65 13.55 -1.20
CA ALA A 83 -0.13 13.77 0.14
C ALA A 83 -0.75 15.00 0.84
N LEU A 84 -1.15 16.03 0.09
CA LEU A 84 -1.73 17.26 0.63
C LEU A 84 -3.26 17.25 0.68
N GLU A 85 -3.90 16.69 -0.33
CA GLU A 85 -5.35 16.80 -0.57
C GLU A 85 -6.11 15.53 -0.18
N ALA A 86 -5.41 14.44 0.15
CA ALA A 86 -5.99 13.12 0.42
C ALA A 86 -6.91 12.61 -0.70
N THR A 87 -6.67 13.06 -1.95
CA THR A 87 -7.42 12.61 -3.12
C THR A 87 -6.81 11.32 -3.65
N PRO A 88 -7.56 10.21 -3.73
CA PRO A 88 -7.00 8.95 -4.18
C PRO A 88 -6.67 8.97 -5.68
N ARG A 89 -5.64 8.21 -6.05
CA ARG A 89 -5.23 7.98 -7.44
C ARG A 89 -5.37 6.51 -7.79
N ILE A 90 -5.96 6.23 -8.96
CA ILE A 90 -6.03 4.89 -9.53
C ILE A 90 -5.18 4.85 -10.79
N VAL A 91 -4.32 3.84 -10.89
CA VAL A 91 -3.62 3.47 -12.12
C VAL A 91 -4.05 2.05 -12.47
N SER A 92 -4.90 1.91 -13.48
CA SER A 92 -5.48 0.62 -13.87
C SER A 92 -4.51 -0.30 -14.60
N ASP A 93 -3.44 0.27 -15.17
CA ASP A 93 -2.40 -0.47 -15.88
C ASP A 93 -1.03 0.14 -15.57
N LEU A 94 -0.21 -0.56 -14.80
CA LEU A 94 1.11 -0.08 -14.39
C LEU A 94 2.15 -0.17 -15.50
N ARG A 95 1.84 -0.80 -16.65
CA ARG A 95 2.73 -0.83 -17.82
C ARG A 95 2.94 0.53 -18.46
N VAL A 96 2.10 1.52 -18.12
CA VAL A 96 2.35 2.94 -18.46
C VAL A 96 3.70 3.46 -17.94
N TYR A 97 4.36 2.72 -17.05
CA TYR A 97 5.69 3.02 -16.52
C TYR A 97 6.82 2.18 -17.13
N GLU A 98 6.56 1.31 -18.12
CA GLU A 98 7.59 0.47 -18.77
C GLU A 98 8.71 1.29 -19.39
N ASP A 99 8.37 2.42 -20.02
CA ASP A 99 9.34 3.31 -20.67
C ASP A 99 10.05 4.26 -19.68
N HIS A 100 9.67 4.24 -18.39
CA HIS A 100 10.27 5.08 -17.37
C HIS A 100 11.43 4.37 -16.67
N ASP A 101 12.65 4.90 -16.79
CA ASP A 101 13.82 4.30 -16.16
C ASP A 101 14.10 4.82 -14.74
N THR A 102 13.09 4.75 -13.86
CA THR A 102 13.25 5.10 -12.43
C THR A 102 13.36 3.84 -11.57
N ALA A 103 14.00 3.94 -10.40
CA ALA A 103 14.06 2.84 -9.43
C ALA A 103 12.65 2.33 -9.06
N HIS A 104 11.68 3.25 -8.92
CA HIS A 104 10.28 2.92 -8.67
C HIS A 104 9.64 2.14 -9.81
N SER A 105 9.75 2.64 -11.04
CA SER A 105 9.18 2.00 -12.23
C SER A 105 9.72 0.58 -12.42
N ARG A 106 11.05 0.41 -12.33
CA ARG A 106 11.69 -0.91 -12.43
C ARG A 106 11.21 -1.86 -11.34
N ALA A 107 11.07 -1.39 -10.11
CA ALA A 107 10.61 -2.19 -8.98
C ALA A 107 9.15 -2.65 -9.14
N ILE A 108 8.26 -1.75 -9.56
CA ILE A 108 6.83 -2.04 -9.72
C ILE A 108 6.57 -2.94 -10.94
N VAL A 109 7.10 -2.56 -12.10
CA VAL A 109 6.93 -3.33 -13.35
C VAL A 109 7.65 -4.67 -13.25
N GLY A 110 8.88 -4.68 -12.71
CA GLY A 110 9.69 -5.90 -12.57
C GLY A 110 9.10 -6.93 -11.61
N HIS A 111 8.34 -6.51 -10.59
CA HIS A 111 7.59 -7.44 -9.73
C HIS A 111 6.30 -7.94 -10.42
N GLY A 112 5.80 -7.24 -11.45
CA GLY A 112 4.61 -7.64 -12.20
C GLY A 112 3.29 -7.19 -11.57
N PHE A 113 3.28 -6.10 -10.78
CA PHE A 113 2.01 -5.53 -10.33
C PHE A 113 1.21 -4.98 -11.50
N ALA A 114 -0.07 -5.31 -11.57
CA ALA A 114 -0.93 -4.92 -12.69
C ALA A 114 -1.53 -3.51 -12.55
N SER A 115 -1.94 -3.13 -11.33
CA SER A 115 -2.62 -1.86 -11.05
C SER A 115 -2.24 -1.31 -9.68
N SER A 116 -2.55 -0.04 -9.43
CA SER A 116 -2.30 0.61 -8.13
C SER A 116 -3.45 1.53 -7.73
N TYR A 117 -3.73 1.53 -6.43
CA TYR A 117 -4.55 2.53 -5.74
C TYR A 117 -3.65 3.19 -4.70
N THR A 118 -3.53 4.52 -4.73
CA THR A 118 -2.73 5.31 -3.78
C THR A 118 -3.59 6.38 -3.16
#